data_AF-A0AAD9P1U3-F1
#
_entry.id   AF-A0AAD9P1U3-F1
#
_cell.length_a   1.000
_cell.length_b   1.000
_cell.length_c   1.000
_cell.angle_alpha   90.00
_cell.angle_beta   90.00
_cell.angle_gamma   90.00
#
_symmetry.space_group_name_H-M   'P 1'
#
loop_
_entity.id
_entity.type
_entity.pdbx_description
1 polymer ?
#
loop_
_entity_poly.entity_id
_entity_poly.type
_entity_poly.pdbx_seq_one_letter_code
_entity_poly.pdbx_strand_id
1 'polypeptide(L)'
;MGTSIRESKMMLKAREIADEHPELKVTVFHPAFIYYDQYIAVWPNMRQNMLIATAAMFVVSLLLIPHPVCSLWVTFSIVSICVGVIGYMAWWGVNLDTISMINIIMCIGFCVDFSAHITYAYVSAEGDTGNERMRNALHALGYPIAQGALSTILGIISLAFSASYIFRAFFKTMFLVIFFGAFHGLFIIPVLLSLMGPKSIKQRSSSVSPVPELQDQSL
;
A
#
# COMPACT_ATOMS: atom_id res chain seq x y z
N MET A 1 -11.64 -17.13 20.21
CA MET A 1 -11.72 -15.65 20.27
C MET A 1 -12.36 -15.11 21.56
N GLY A 2 -13.23 -15.86 22.26
CA GLY A 2 -13.92 -15.37 23.47
C GLY A 2 -13.12 -15.36 24.79
N THR A 3 -12.13 -16.24 24.95
CA THR A 3 -11.34 -16.36 26.20
C THR A 3 -10.31 -15.24 26.36
N SER A 4 -9.57 -14.91 25.30
CA SER A 4 -8.52 -13.88 25.31
C SER A 4 -9.05 -12.46 25.57
N ILE A 5 -10.24 -12.13 25.05
CA ILE A 5 -10.90 -10.84 25.30
C ILE A 5 -11.34 -10.74 26.77
N ARG A 6 -11.80 -11.84 27.37
CA ARG A 6 -12.20 -11.87 28.78
C ARG A 6 -11.01 -11.68 29.71
N GLU A 7 -9.89 -12.33 29.41
CA GLU A 7 -8.63 -12.19 30.15
C GLU A 7 -8.06 -10.78 30.04
N SER A 8 -8.09 -10.21 28.83
CA SER A 8 -7.71 -8.80 28.59
C SER A 8 -8.58 -7.82 29.40
N LYS A 9 -9.90 -8.05 29.47
CA LYS A 9 -10.81 -7.24 30.30
C LYS A 9 -10.57 -7.40 31.80
N MET A 10 -10.24 -8.60 32.28
CA MET A 10 -9.86 -8.81 33.68
C MET A 10 -8.59 -8.06 34.04
N MET A 11 -7.59 -8.05 33.15
CA MET A 11 -6.36 -7.27 33.35
C MET A 11 -6.67 -5.77 33.46
N LEU A 12 -7.47 -5.23 32.53
CA LEU A 12 -7.87 -3.82 32.56
C LEU A 12 -8.60 -3.47 33.86
N LYS A 13 -9.56 -4.30 34.28
CA LYS A 13 -10.32 -4.09 35.51
C LYS A 13 -9.44 -4.19 36.77
N ALA A 14 -8.47 -5.10 36.79
CA ALA A 14 -7.53 -5.21 37.90
C ALA A 14 -6.63 -3.98 38.03
N ARG A 15 -6.22 -3.39 36.88
CA ARG A 15 -5.47 -2.13 36.87
C ARG A 15 -6.34 -0.94 37.27
N GLU A 16 -7.57 -0.87 36.79
CA GLU A 16 -8.54 0.16 37.17
C GLU A 16 -8.75 0.21 38.69
N ILE A 17 -8.91 -0.96 39.35
CA ILE A 17 -9.02 -1.05 40.82
C ILE A 17 -7.74 -0.56 41.51
N ALA A 18 -6.56 -0.82 40.94
CA ALA A 18 -5.30 -0.34 41.50
C ALA A 18 -5.14 1.19 41.31
N ASP A 19 -5.62 1.73 40.19
CA ASP A 19 -5.58 3.16 39.86
C ASP A 19 -6.61 3.98 40.67
N GLU A 20 -7.73 3.36 41.11
CA GLU A 20 -8.72 3.95 42.03
C GLU A 20 -8.17 4.21 43.44
N HIS A 21 -7.06 3.57 43.80
CA HIS A 21 -6.39 3.70 45.09
C HIS A 21 -4.95 4.25 44.97
N PRO A 22 -4.77 5.48 44.47
CA PRO A 22 -3.45 6.08 44.26
C PRO A 22 -2.63 6.22 45.56
N GLU A 23 -3.29 6.25 46.71
CA GLU A 23 -2.66 6.25 48.04
C GLU A 23 -1.84 4.98 48.35
N LEU A 24 -2.19 3.85 47.73
CA LEU A 24 -1.53 2.56 47.99
C LEU A 24 -0.32 2.29 47.07
N LYS A 25 -0.13 3.08 45.99
CA LYS A 25 0.96 2.92 44.99
C LYS A 25 1.18 1.46 44.55
N VAL A 26 0.11 0.73 44.29
CA VAL A 26 0.17 -0.69 43.93
C VAL A 26 0.17 -0.84 42.42
N THR A 27 0.95 -1.79 41.89
CA THR A 27 0.94 -2.14 40.47
C THR A 27 0.57 -3.61 40.32
N VAL A 28 -0.41 -3.91 39.45
CA VAL A 28 -0.82 -5.29 39.20
C VAL A 28 0.06 -5.90 38.12
N PHE A 29 0.82 -6.94 38.48
CA PHE A 29 1.72 -7.65 37.58
C PHE A 29 1.34 -9.12 37.46
N HIS A 30 1.30 -9.60 36.22
CA HIS A 30 1.25 -11.02 35.88
C HIS A 30 2.00 -11.23 34.56
N PRO A 31 2.81 -12.29 34.39
CA PRO A 31 3.58 -12.50 33.15
C PRO A 31 2.72 -12.50 31.87
N ALA A 32 1.47 -12.97 31.96
CA ALA A 32 0.53 -12.96 30.84
C ALA A 32 0.06 -11.55 30.42
N PHE A 33 0.14 -10.56 31.31
CA PHE A 33 -0.34 -9.19 31.02
C PHE A 33 0.45 -8.52 29.90
N ILE A 34 1.73 -8.85 29.74
CA ILE A 34 2.56 -8.34 28.64
C ILE A 34 1.96 -8.72 27.28
N TYR A 35 1.46 -9.96 27.15
CA TYR A 35 0.85 -10.42 25.90
C TYR A 35 -0.54 -9.80 25.67
N TYR A 36 -1.33 -9.58 26.73
CA TYR A 36 -2.64 -8.93 26.60
C TYR A 36 -2.52 -7.45 26.30
N ASP A 37 -1.57 -6.74 26.91
CA ASP A 37 -1.26 -5.34 26.59
C ASP A 37 -0.90 -5.19 25.12
N GLN A 38 -0.04 -6.06 24.62
CA GLN A 38 0.31 -6.10 23.21
C GLN A 38 -0.92 -6.37 22.33
N TYR A 39 -1.75 -7.35 22.69
CA TYR A 39 -2.96 -7.67 21.93
C TYR A 39 -3.99 -6.53 21.89
N ILE A 40 -4.22 -5.86 23.03
CA ILE A 40 -5.11 -4.70 23.13
C ILE A 40 -4.58 -3.55 22.28
N ALA A 41 -3.26 -3.33 22.27
CA ALA A 41 -2.63 -2.24 21.52
C ALA A 41 -2.56 -2.49 20.00
N VAL A 42 -2.59 -3.75 19.52
CA VAL A 42 -2.45 -4.07 18.09
C VAL A 42 -3.51 -3.38 17.23
N TRP A 43 -4.80 -3.45 17.60
CA TRP A 43 -5.86 -2.87 16.78
C TRP A 43 -5.81 -1.34 16.64
N PRO A 44 -5.70 -0.55 17.73
CA PRO A 44 -5.59 0.89 17.61
C PRO A 44 -4.29 1.32 16.91
N ASN A 45 -3.16 0.68 17.21
CA ASN A 45 -1.88 1.00 16.59
C ASN A 45 -1.88 0.69 15.10
N MET A 46 -2.46 -0.44 14.69
CA MET A 46 -2.61 -0.80 13.29
C MET A 46 -3.39 0.28 12.53
N ARG A 47 -4.53 0.73 13.07
CA ARG A 47 -5.36 1.76 12.42
C ARG A 47 -4.60 3.08 12.29
N GLN A 48 -3.93 3.53 13.35
CA GLN A 48 -3.14 4.77 13.32
C GLN A 48 -1.98 4.67 12.32
N ASN A 49 -1.21 3.58 12.38
CA ASN A 49 -0.07 3.36 11.49
C ASN A 49 -0.51 3.25 10.03
N MET A 50 -1.64 2.57 9.76
CA MET A 50 -2.18 2.47 8.42
C MET A 50 -2.60 3.84 7.87
N LEU A 51 -3.28 4.66 8.68
CA LEU A 51 -3.66 6.02 8.27
C LEU A 51 -2.44 6.92 8.02
N ILE A 52 -1.47 6.91 8.93
CA ILE A 52 -0.24 7.71 8.81
C ILE A 52 0.55 7.25 7.58
N ALA A 53 0.72 5.94 7.39
CA ALA A 53 1.43 5.41 6.24
C ALA A 53 0.72 5.74 4.92
N THR A 54 -0.60 5.55 4.82
CA THR A 54 -1.36 5.93 3.61
C THR A 54 -1.28 7.43 3.33
N ALA A 55 -1.37 8.28 4.36
CA ALA A 55 -1.22 9.73 4.21
C ALA A 55 0.20 10.11 3.74
N ALA A 56 1.24 9.52 4.33
CA ALA A 56 2.62 9.72 3.90
C ALA A 56 2.81 9.27 2.44
N MET A 57 2.27 8.12 2.05
CA MET A 57 2.35 7.63 0.68
C MET A 57 1.58 8.50 -0.31
N PHE A 58 0.46 9.08 0.10
CA PHE A 58 -0.24 10.08 -0.72
C PHE A 58 0.65 11.30 -0.97
N VAL A 59 1.31 11.84 0.06
CA VAL A 59 2.27 12.96 -0.09
C VAL A 59 3.43 12.57 -1.01
N VAL A 60 4.03 11.40 -0.81
CA VAL A 60 5.13 10.92 -1.68
C VAL A 60 4.64 10.78 -3.12
N SER A 61 3.46 10.22 -3.36
CA SER A 61 2.90 10.08 -4.71
C SER A 61 2.61 11.42 -5.39
N LEU A 62 2.20 12.44 -4.64
CA LEU A 62 2.03 13.81 -5.16
C LEU A 62 3.36 14.45 -5.54
N LEU A 63 4.43 14.19 -4.76
CA LEU A 63 5.77 14.70 -5.07
C LEU A 63 6.37 14.01 -6.29
N LEU A 64 6.14 12.70 -6.44
CA LEU A 64 6.75 11.88 -7.49
C LEU A 64 6.01 12.00 -8.83
N ILE A 65 4.68 12.21 -8.81
CA ILE A 65 3.83 12.24 -10.00
C ILE A 65 3.32 13.67 -10.20
N PRO A 66 3.68 14.37 -11.29
CA PRO A 66 3.31 15.77 -11.52
C PRO A 66 1.82 15.96 -11.91
N HIS A 67 0.94 15.03 -11.55
CA HIS A 67 -0.50 15.11 -11.81
C HIS A 67 -1.34 14.55 -10.63
N PRO A 68 -2.17 15.37 -9.96
CA PRO A 68 -2.83 15.00 -8.70
C PRO A 68 -3.88 13.89 -8.87
N VAL A 69 -4.55 13.80 -10.03
CA VAL A 69 -5.53 12.73 -10.29
C VAL A 69 -4.86 11.36 -10.34
N CYS A 70 -3.63 11.28 -10.86
CA CYS A 70 -2.90 10.02 -10.93
C CYS A 70 -2.48 9.55 -9.54
N SER A 71 -2.05 10.48 -8.68
CA SER A 71 -1.75 10.22 -7.28
C SER A 71 -2.98 9.69 -6.52
N LEU A 72 -4.18 10.26 -6.75
CA LEU A 72 -5.41 9.75 -6.15
C LEU A 72 -5.71 8.30 -6.55
N TRP A 73 -5.53 7.93 -7.82
CA TRP A 73 -5.71 6.55 -8.27
C TRP A 73 -4.70 5.58 -7.65
N VAL A 74 -3.45 6.01 -7.49
CA VAL A 74 -2.42 5.23 -6.78
C VAL A 74 -2.84 5.02 -5.32
N THR A 75 -3.28 6.06 -4.61
CA THR A 75 -3.73 5.93 -3.23
C THR A 75 -4.98 5.05 -3.11
N PHE A 76 -5.93 5.17 -4.03
CA PHE A 76 -7.11 4.29 -4.08
C PHE A 76 -6.70 2.82 -4.24
N SER A 77 -5.74 2.54 -5.13
CA SER A 77 -5.17 1.21 -5.33
C SER A 77 -4.54 0.66 -4.05
N ILE A 78 -3.75 1.47 -3.33
CA ILE A 78 -3.14 1.07 -2.04
C ILE A 78 -4.22 0.67 -1.03
N VAL A 79 -5.27 1.49 -0.87
CA VAL A 79 -6.36 1.21 0.06
C VAL A 79 -7.09 -0.07 -0.33
N SER A 80 -7.38 -0.27 -1.62
CA SER A 80 -7.98 -1.50 -2.15
C SER A 80 -7.15 -2.73 -1.82
N ILE A 81 -5.83 -2.68 -2.02
CA ILE A 81 -4.93 -3.80 -1.72
C ILE A 81 -4.90 -4.08 -0.22
N CYS A 82 -4.81 -3.06 0.63
CA CYS A 82 -4.81 -3.23 2.08
C CYS A 82 -6.11 -3.92 2.56
N VAL A 83 -7.26 -3.48 2.06
CA VAL A 83 -8.56 -4.10 2.35
C VAL A 83 -8.60 -5.54 1.84
N GLY A 84 -8.08 -5.79 0.63
CA GLY A 84 -7.99 -7.14 0.06
C GLY A 84 -7.12 -8.10 0.88
N VAL A 85 -5.94 -7.64 1.32
CA VAL A 85 -5.02 -8.43 2.16
C VAL A 85 -5.67 -8.73 3.51
N ILE A 86 -6.22 -7.73 4.20
CA ILE A 86 -6.88 -7.91 5.50
C ILE A 86 -8.09 -8.85 5.37
N GLY A 87 -8.91 -8.67 4.33
CA GLY A 87 -10.07 -9.50 4.06
C GLY A 87 -9.68 -10.96 3.79
N TYR A 88 -8.65 -11.18 2.98
CA TYR A 88 -8.19 -12.53 2.66
C TYR A 88 -7.45 -13.20 3.82
N MET A 89 -6.77 -12.43 4.67
CA MET A 89 -6.17 -12.95 5.91
C MET A 89 -7.22 -13.58 6.83
N ALA A 90 -8.40 -12.98 6.94
CA ALA A 90 -9.51 -13.53 7.70
C ALA A 90 -9.97 -14.88 7.12
N TRP A 91 -10.03 -14.99 5.79
CA TRP A 91 -10.40 -16.24 5.10
C TRP A 91 -9.32 -17.32 5.22
N TRP A 92 -8.04 -16.93 5.17
CA TRP A 92 -6.90 -17.86 5.25
C TRP A 92 -6.50 -18.24 6.69
N GLY A 93 -7.31 -17.82 7.68
CA GLY A 93 -7.12 -18.13 9.09
C GLY A 93 -5.85 -17.54 9.69
N VAL A 94 -5.38 -16.40 9.19
CA VAL A 94 -4.24 -15.68 9.74
C VAL A 94 -4.75 -14.74 10.84
N ASN A 95 -4.22 -14.86 12.05
CA ASN A 95 -4.64 -13.99 13.14
C ASN A 95 -4.04 -12.60 12.97
N LEU A 96 -4.80 -11.59 13.36
CA LEU A 96 -4.30 -10.23 13.43
C LEU A 96 -3.47 -10.03 14.70
N ASP A 97 -2.16 -10.20 14.55
CA ASP A 97 -1.16 -10.04 15.59
C ASP A 97 -0.11 -8.97 15.20
N THR A 98 0.85 -8.71 16.07
CA THR A 98 1.91 -7.72 15.80
C THR A 98 2.73 -8.03 14.56
N ILE A 99 2.95 -9.32 14.25
CA ILE A 99 3.70 -9.73 13.06
C ILE A 99 2.89 -9.41 11.80
N SER A 100 1.61 -9.76 11.80
CA SER A 100 0.70 -9.48 10.69
C SER A 100 0.50 -7.98 10.50
N MET A 101 0.47 -7.19 11.58
CA MET A 101 0.45 -5.73 11.52
C MET A 101 1.70 -5.18 10.80
N ILE A 102 2.89 -5.68 11.12
CA ILE A 102 4.13 -5.29 10.42
C ILE A 102 4.02 -5.63 8.92
N ASN A 103 3.47 -6.80 8.58
CA ASN A 103 3.30 -7.21 7.19
C ASN A 103 2.29 -6.34 6.43
N ILE A 104 1.24 -5.88 7.10
CA ILE A 104 0.27 -4.93 6.51
C ILE A 104 0.92 -3.56 6.31
N ILE A 105 1.77 -3.09 7.22
CA ILE A 105 2.51 -1.83 7.02
C ILE A 105 3.50 -1.99 5.85
N MET A 106 4.20 -3.12 5.78
CA MET A 106 5.08 -3.47 4.67
C MET A 106 4.30 -3.56 3.34
N CYS A 107 3.04 -3.98 3.36
CA CYS A 107 2.13 -3.98 2.21
C CYS A 107 2.00 -2.59 1.60
N ILE A 108 1.80 -1.55 2.42
CA ILE A 108 1.63 -0.18 1.94
C ILE A 108 2.88 0.28 1.16
N GLY A 109 4.07 -0.08 1.66
CA GLY A 109 5.34 0.17 0.98
C GLY A 109 5.43 -0.56 -0.36
N PHE A 110 5.33 -1.90 -0.37
CA PHE A 110 5.48 -2.67 -1.60
C PHE A 110 4.44 -2.33 -2.68
N CYS A 111 3.20 -2.03 -2.28
CA CYS A 111 2.14 -1.72 -3.23
C CYS A 111 2.36 -0.39 -3.95
N VAL A 112 2.96 0.59 -3.26
CA VAL A 112 3.25 1.87 -3.88
C VAL A 112 4.36 1.74 -4.90
N ASP A 113 5.33 0.84 -4.71
CA ASP A 113 6.48 0.71 -5.61
C ASP A 113 5.97 0.30 -7.00
N PHE A 114 5.15 -0.75 -7.07
CA PHE A 114 4.58 -1.20 -8.34
C PHE A 114 3.71 -0.12 -9.01
N SER A 115 2.83 0.51 -8.23
CA SER A 115 1.87 1.49 -8.76
C SER A 115 2.54 2.81 -9.16
N ALA A 116 3.50 3.30 -8.38
CA ALA A 116 4.20 4.55 -8.62
C ALA A 116 5.19 4.42 -9.78
N HIS A 117 5.93 3.32 -9.89
CA HIS A 117 6.84 3.11 -11.02
C HIS A 117 6.09 3.07 -12.36
N ILE A 118 4.98 2.32 -12.44
CA ILE A 118 4.14 2.29 -13.65
C ILE A 118 3.52 3.66 -13.94
N THR A 119 2.98 4.33 -12.92
CA THR A 119 2.34 5.63 -13.10
C THR A 119 3.34 6.70 -13.53
N TYR A 120 4.54 6.70 -12.95
CA TYR A 120 5.62 7.61 -13.32
C TYR A 120 6.09 7.35 -14.76
N ALA A 121 6.26 6.09 -15.15
CA ALA A 121 6.59 5.75 -16.54
C ALA A 121 5.48 6.14 -17.51
N TYR A 122 4.21 5.99 -17.15
CA TYR A 122 3.09 6.48 -17.96
C TYR A 122 3.13 8.00 -18.15
N VAL A 123 3.41 8.74 -17.07
CA VAL A 123 3.48 10.19 -17.13
C VAL A 123 4.68 10.66 -17.97
N SER A 124 5.81 9.95 -17.87
CA SER A 124 7.05 10.26 -18.58
C SER A 124 7.10 9.71 -20.01
N ALA A 125 6.24 8.75 -20.36
CA ALA A 125 6.21 8.13 -21.68
C ALA A 125 5.67 9.10 -22.73
N GLU A 126 6.31 9.08 -23.90
CA GLU A 126 5.84 9.76 -25.10
C GLU A 126 4.70 8.97 -25.76
N GLY A 127 3.77 9.71 -26.38
CA GLY A 127 2.64 9.16 -27.11
C GLY A 127 1.51 10.18 -27.25
N ASP A 128 0.77 10.10 -28.37
CA ASP A 128 -0.31 11.03 -28.67
C ASP A 128 -1.60 10.66 -27.93
N THR A 129 -1.74 9.39 -27.56
CA THR A 129 -2.88 8.85 -26.81
C THR A 129 -2.47 8.28 -25.46
N GLY A 130 -3.39 8.28 -24.49
CA GLY A 130 -3.17 7.64 -23.20
C GLY A 130 -2.84 6.14 -23.34
N ASN A 131 -3.45 5.46 -24.31
CA ASN A 131 -3.20 4.04 -24.54
C ASN A 131 -1.78 3.77 -25.05
N GLU A 132 -1.28 4.62 -25.93
CA GLU A 132 0.09 4.52 -26.44
C GLU A 132 1.12 4.75 -25.33
N ARG A 133 0.94 5.79 -24.52
CA ARG A 133 1.80 6.08 -23.37
C ARG A 133 1.81 4.93 -22.37
N MET A 134 0.64 4.35 -22.08
CA MET A 134 0.53 3.19 -21.19
C MET A 134 1.19 1.95 -21.78
N ARG A 135 1.03 1.71 -23.07
CA ARG A 135 1.72 0.61 -23.77
C ARG A 135 3.24 0.76 -23.66
N ASN A 136 3.76 1.97 -23.89
CA ASN A 136 5.20 2.26 -23.77
C ASN A 136 5.69 2.06 -22.32
N ALA A 137 4.93 2.53 -21.34
CA ALA A 137 5.24 2.34 -19.92
C ALA A 137 5.27 0.85 -19.51
N LEU A 138 4.28 0.07 -19.93
CA LEU A 138 4.23 -1.37 -19.68
C LEU A 138 5.35 -2.13 -20.41
N HIS A 139 5.70 -1.71 -21.61
CA HIS A 139 6.81 -2.32 -22.34
C HIS A 139 8.17 -2.08 -21.66
N ALA A 140 8.34 -0.92 -21.03
CA ALA A 140 9.56 -0.58 -20.30
C ALA A 140 9.63 -1.23 -18.91
N LEU A 141 8.52 -1.24 -18.15
CA LEU A 141 8.52 -1.59 -16.73
C LEU A 141 7.70 -2.84 -16.35
N GLY A 142 6.86 -3.35 -17.24
CA GLY A 142 6.01 -4.51 -16.94
C GLY A 142 6.82 -5.77 -16.61
N TYR A 143 7.83 -6.09 -17.44
CA TYR A 143 8.68 -7.25 -17.20
C TYR A 143 9.58 -7.10 -15.96
N PRO A 144 10.29 -5.97 -15.74
CA PRO A 144 11.02 -5.72 -14.49
C PRO A 144 10.16 -5.88 -13.24
N ILE A 145 8.93 -5.36 -13.23
CA ILE A 145 8.03 -5.46 -12.09
C ILE A 145 7.58 -6.90 -11.84
N ALA A 146 7.21 -7.63 -12.90
CA ALA A 146 6.82 -9.03 -12.78
C ALA A 146 7.98 -9.90 -12.27
N GLN A 147 9.20 -9.66 -12.78
CA GLN A 147 10.40 -10.36 -12.35
C GLN A 147 10.75 -10.03 -10.89
N GLY A 148 10.61 -8.76 -10.49
CA GLY A 148 10.73 -8.33 -9.10
C GLY A 148 9.74 -9.06 -8.18
N ALA A 149 8.45 -9.06 -8.52
CA ALA A 149 7.42 -9.77 -7.76
C ALA A 149 7.71 -11.27 -7.62
N LEU A 150 8.07 -11.95 -8.71
CA LEU A 150 8.44 -13.37 -8.69
C LEU A 150 9.68 -13.63 -7.83
N SER A 151 10.70 -12.77 -7.90
CA SER A 151 11.92 -12.92 -7.09
C SER A 151 11.62 -12.84 -5.59
N THR A 152 10.74 -11.93 -5.17
CA THR A 152 10.35 -11.79 -3.77
C THR A 152 9.54 -13.01 -3.30
N ILE A 153 8.62 -13.53 -4.13
CA ILE A 153 7.89 -14.77 -3.84
C ILE A 153 8.86 -15.96 -3.66
N LEU A 154 9.84 -16.10 -4.55
CA LEU A 154 10.87 -17.13 -4.45
C LEU A 154 11.72 -16.95 -3.19
N GLY A 155 12.04 -15.72 -2.79
CA GLY A 155 12.78 -15.44 -1.55
C GLY A 155 12.04 -15.90 -0.29
N ILE A 156 10.73 -15.65 -0.23
CA ILE A 156 9.92 -15.99 0.95
C ILE A 156 9.41 -17.44 0.97
N ILE A 157 9.52 -18.20 -0.14
CA ILE A 157 8.96 -19.55 -0.23
C ILE A 157 9.54 -20.50 0.82
N SER A 158 10.80 -20.29 1.22
CA SER A 158 11.46 -21.06 2.27
C SER A 158 10.70 -20.98 3.61
N LEU A 159 10.06 -19.84 3.89
CA LEU A 159 9.29 -19.61 5.11
C LEU A 159 8.00 -20.43 5.16
N ALA A 160 7.46 -20.83 3.99
CA ALA A 160 6.27 -21.67 3.90
C ALA A 160 6.50 -23.05 4.52
N PHE A 161 7.72 -23.57 4.42
CA PHE A 161 8.10 -24.90 4.94
C PHE A 161 8.45 -24.90 6.43
N SER A 162 8.48 -23.73 7.07
CA SER A 162 8.78 -23.66 8.50
C SER A 162 7.65 -24.24 9.35
N ALA A 163 8.00 -24.84 10.49
CA ALA A 163 7.03 -25.29 11.49
C ALA A 163 6.44 -24.13 12.33
N SER A 164 7.12 -22.98 12.38
CA SER A 164 6.68 -21.85 13.19
C SER A 164 5.50 -21.13 12.56
N TYR A 165 4.47 -20.86 13.38
CA TYR A 165 3.31 -20.05 12.98
C TYR A 165 3.73 -18.66 12.47
N ILE A 166 4.73 -18.03 13.10
CA ILE A 166 5.23 -16.70 12.75
C ILE A 166 5.69 -16.67 11.29
N PHE A 167 6.51 -17.63 10.89
CA PHE A 167 7.04 -17.71 9.53
C PHE A 167 5.96 -18.06 8.50
N ARG A 168 5.01 -18.94 8.85
CA ARG A 168 3.86 -19.24 7.98
C ARG A 168 2.93 -18.05 7.79
N ALA A 169 2.65 -17.30 8.84
CA ALA A 169 1.84 -16.08 8.78
C ALA A 169 2.54 -15.02 7.92
N PHE A 170 3.85 -14.86 8.09
CA PHE A 170 4.66 -13.97 7.25
C PHE A 170 4.62 -14.37 5.77
N PHE A 171 4.84 -15.64 5.46
CA PHE A 171 4.76 -16.13 4.08
C PHE A 171 3.39 -15.85 3.46
N LYS A 172 2.30 -16.24 4.13
CA LYS A 172 0.93 -16.05 3.62
C LYS A 172 0.61 -14.59 3.36
N THR A 173 0.92 -13.73 4.32
CA THR A 173 0.65 -12.28 4.21
C THR A 173 1.48 -11.65 3.11
N MET A 174 2.80 -11.86 3.08
CA MET A 174 3.65 -11.33 2.02
C MET A 174 3.28 -11.85 0.63
N PHE A 175 2.90 -13.12 0.50
CA PHE A 175 2.42 -13.66 -0.76
C PHE A 175 1.19 -12.89 -1.26
N LEU A 176 0.20 -12.63 -0.40
CA LEU A 176 -0.98 -11.83 -0.75
C LEU A 176 -0.62 -10.40 -1.15
N VAL A 177 0.28 -9.76 -0.39
CA VAL A 177 0.77 -8.41 -0.68
C VAL A 177 1.37 -8.34 -2.08
N ILE A 178 2.30 -9.24 -2.40
CA ILE A 178 2.99 -9.23 -3.69
C ILE A 178 1.99 -9.54 -4.81
N PHE A 179 1.11 -10.52 -4.61
CA PHE A 179 0.12 -10.91 -5.60
C PHE A 179 -0.87 -9.77 -5.90
N PHE A 180 -1.51 -9.21 -4.87
CA PHE A 180 -2.46 -8.11 -5.07
C PHE A 180 -1.77 -6.82 -5.53
N GLY A 181 -0.57 -6.53 -5.02
CA GLY A 181 0.23 -5.38 -5.44
C GLY A 181 0.64 -5.45 -6.90
N ALA A 182 1.16 -6.59 -7.36
CA ALA A 182 1.49 -6.80 -8.76
C ALA A 182 0.24 -6.77 -9.65
N PHE A 183 -0.86 -7.38 -9.21
CA PHE A 183 -2.12 -7.34 -9.95
C PHE A 183 -2.65 -5.90 -10.12
N HIS A 184 -2.66 -5.12 -9.05
CA HIS A 184 -3.10 -3.73 -9.12
C HIS A 184 -2.15 -2.86 -9.94
N GLY A 185 -0.83 -3.02 -9.77
CA GLY A 185 0.17 -2.25 -10.48
C GLY A 185 0.25 -2.55 -11.97
N LEU A 186 0.05 -3.81 -12.39
CA LEU A 186 0.17 -4.24 -13.79
C LEU A 186 -1.15 -4.28 -14.56
N PHE A 187 -2.31 -4.32 -13.88
CA PHE A 187 -3.60 -4.40 -14.56
C PHE A 187 -4.53 -3.25 -14.21
N ILE A 188 -4.80 -3.02 -12.91
CA ILE A 188 -5.81 -2.02 -12.49
C ILE A 188 -5.32 -0.59 -12.79
N ILE A 189 -4.12 -0.23 -12.37
CA ILE A 189 -3.54 1.10 -12.60
C ILE A 189 -3.43 1.39 -14.11
N PRO A 190 -2.91 0.47 -14.95
CA PRO A 190 -2.88 0.67 -16.39
C PRO A 190 -4.23 0.97 -17.02
N VAL A 191 -5.27 0.24 -16.66
CA VAL A 191 -6.62 0.44 -17.19
C VAL A 191 -7.22 1.76 -16.69
N LEU A 192 -7.07 2.08 -15.40
CA LEU A 192 -7.58 3.33 -14.83
C LEU A 192 -6.91 4.56 -15.47
N LEU A 193 -5.59 4.54 -15.65
CA LEU A 193 -4.84 5.63 -16.27
C LEU A 193 -5.05 5.70 -17.80
N SER A 194 -5.29 4.56 -18.46
CA SER A 194 -5.65 4.53 -19.88
C SER A 194 -7.00 5.22 -20.14
N LEU A 195 -7.99 4.99 -19.28
CA LEU A 195 -9.34 5.55 -19.41
C LEU A 195 -9.45 6.99 -18.90
N MET A 196 -8.79 7.31 -17.78
CA MET A 196 -9.00 8.55 -17.03
C MET A 196 -7.73 9.39 -16.88
N GLY A 197 -6.63 8.99 -17.54
CA GLY A 197 -5.36 9.69 -17.46
C GLY A 197 -5.36 11.03 -18.21
N PRO A 198 -4.50 11.97 -17.80
CA PRO A 198 -4.38 13.27 -18.44
C PRO A 198 -3.96 13.16 -19.91
N LYS A 199 -4.68 13.88 -20.78
CA LYS A 199 -4.30 14.07 -22.19
C LYS A 199 -2.92 14.72 -22.27
N SER A 200 -2.11 14.30 -23.24
CA SER A 200 -0.70 14.67 -23.37
C SER A 200 -0.48 16.19 -23.29
N ILE A 201 0.47 16.62 -22.44
CA ILE A 201 0.86 18.03 -22.25
C ILE A 201 1.39 18.65 -23.57
N LYS A 202 1.89 17.82 -24.50
CA LYS A 202 2.42 18.24 -25.81
C LYS A 202 1.37 18.88 -26.72
N GLN A 203 0.07 18.63 -26.52
CA GLN A 203 -1.00 19.32 -27.27
C GLN A 203 -1.16 20.80 -26.89
N ARG A 204 -0.57 21.27 -25.78
CA ARG A 204 -0.75 22.66 -25.32
C ARG A 204 0.24 23.64 -25.95
N SER A 205 1.29 23.17 -26.62
CA SER A 205 2.27 24.05 -27.31
C SER A 205 2.03 24.18 -28.82
N SER A 206 1.16 23.36 -29.41
CA SER A 206 0.79 23.44 -30.84
C SER A 206 -0.48 24.28 -31.09
N SER A 207 -1.12 24.82 -30.04
CA SER A 207 -2.23 25.78 -30.16
C SER A 207 -1.80 27.25 -30.13
N VAL A 208 -0.50 27.55 -30.12
CA VAL A 208 0.01 28.90 -30.40
C VAL A 208 0.17 28.99 -31.92
N SER A 209 -0.78 29.66 -32.57
CA SER A 209 -0.86 29.85 -34.01
C SER A 209 0.47 30.33 -34.61
N PRO A 210 0.88 29.86 -35.80
CA PRO A 210 2.00 30.45 -36.51
C PRO A 210 1.66 31.91 -36.85
N VAL A 211 2.60 32.81 -36.55
CA VAL A 211 2.54 34.23 -36.93
C VAL A 211 2.43 34.29 -38.46
N PRO A 212 1.45 35.00 -39.05
CA PRO A 212 1.37 35.12 -40.50
C PRO A 212 2.61 35.87 -41.01
N GLU A 213 3.42 35.20 -41.83
CA GLU A 213 4.48 35.83 -42.61
C GLU A 213 3.86 36.93 -43.47
N LEU A 214 4.28 38.17 -43.21
CA LEU A 214 4.01 39.32 -44.06
C LEU A 214 4.52 39.00 -45.47
N GLN A 215 3.58 38.88 -46.41
CA GLN A 215 3.89 38.91 -47.84
C GLN A 215 4.62 40.23 -48.13
N ASP A 216 5.92 40.10 -48.39
CA ASP A 216 6.76 41.17 -48.89
C ASP A 216 6.29 41.52 -50.31
N GLN A 217 5.44 42.54 -50.41
CA GLN A 217 5.17 43.22 -51.67
C GLN A 217 6.33 44.18 -51.94
N SER A 218 7.31 43.78 -52.74
CA SER A 218 8.07 44.72 -53.56
C SER A 218 8.87 44.05 -54.68
N LEU A 219 8.59 44.58 -55.89
CA LEU A 219 9.33 44.50 -57.18
C LEU A 219 9.02 43.34 -58.12
#